data_AF-A0A8J7DAD3-F1
#
_entry.id   AF-A0A8J7DAD3-F1
#
_cell.length_a   1.000
_cell.length_b   1.000
_cell.length_c   1.000
_cell.angle_alpha   90.00
_cell.angle_beta   90.00
_cell.angle_gamma   90.00
#
_symmetry.space_group_name_H-M   'P 1'
#
loop_
_entity.id
_entity.type
_entity.pdbx_description
1 polymer ?
#
loop_
_entity_poly.entity_id
_entity_poly.type
_entity_poly.pdbx_seq_one_letter_code
_entity_poly.pdbx_strand_id
1 'polypeptide(L)'
;MNAVKIDNRIPKIQNKLFEQAHSHSLELKPVAIAMSKQGIKGEKLYSHPGMLPLPVPICEYLLSFNARQMSILSATFFANFYKYVANSEYQSLISNMSIAEKVFAQYSDEFMILHQETNEEMDHIWSFRTVYSMVCREIGIQSSFDEPGFFYGTVGVIPQSDFEKFDTRFSFDENFHTILSHLQKGKNFLKNIVEETQQQDQNSTYRTLRFMIGDAMRMLPAEKVQESGLGSLTLLYRYMANIELKKSEAYLFDSPENFDYEPLAFELNQGHLTDEARHYTTSFELGVELYKAAPPEGQDFVKHFLQIIVEDYISASFTTYLEKLDLTAQGMLLTDTRIGLNSLRMSLHHPELADKQVDINQLVHSWRQVSSKWRNIIGYIEQKSWQYKSQQLERLIKELGLELNTTKLGNRYERYKDALAIKEIQKLVEVA
;
A
#
# COMPACT_ATOMS: atom_id res chain seq x y z
N MET A 1 29.48 6.21 -20.85
CA MET A 1 28.51 6.15 -19.74
C MET A 1 29.29 6.34 -18.45
N ASN A 2 29.14 7.49 -17.80
CA ASN A 2 29.72 7.73 -16.48
C ASN A 2 28.70 7.26 -15.44
N ALA A 3 28.82 6.01 -14.99
CA ALA A 3 28.09 5.55 -13.81
C ALA A 3 28.52 6.42 -12.63
N VAL A 4 27.55 6.94 -11.87
CA VAL A 4 27.83 7.57 -10.58
C VAL A 4 28.62 6.57 -9.75
N LYS A 5 29.80 6.97 -9.26
CA LYS A 5 30.51 6.18 -8.24
C LYS A 5 29.64 6.21 -6.98
N ILE A 6 28.83 5.17 -6.85
CA ILE A 6 28.07 4.89 -5.64
C ILE A 6 29.08 4.77 -4.49
N ASP A 7 28.83 5.49 -3.39
CA ASP A 7 29.70 5.47 -2.20
C ASP A 7 29.86 4.01 -1.73
N ASN A 8 31.07 3.64 -1.29
CA ASN A 8 31.45 2.29 -0.87
C ASN A 8 30.69 1.78 0.38
N ARG A 9 29.60 2.45 0.78
CA ARG A 9 28.73 2.12 1.92
C ARG A 9 27.57 1.20 1.54
N ILE A 10 27.08 1.25 0.30
CA ILE A 10 26.01 0.36 -0.19
C ILE A 10 26.42 -1.13 -0.06
N PRO A 11 27.69 -1.52 -0.28
CA PRO A 11 28.15 -2.90 -0.08
C PRO A 11 28.10 -3.49 1.33
N LYS A 12 28.04 -2.65 2.38
CA LYS A 12 27.88 -3.16 3.75
C LYS A 12 26.44 -3.52 4.09
N ILE A 13 25.48 -2.91 3.40
CA ILE A 13 24.06 -3.26 3.47
C ILE A 13 23.79 -4.46 2.53
N GLN A 14 24.54 -4.58 1.43
CA GLN A 14 24.45 -5.69 0.46
C GLN A 14 24.63 -7.07 1.10
N ASN A 15 25.65 -7.37 1.92
CA ASN A 15 25.78 -8.74 2.45
C ASN A 15 24.58 -9.16 3.31
N LYS A 16 24.01 -8.22 4.07
CA LYS A 16 22.84 -8.49 4.92
C LYS A 16 21.56 -8.66 4.09
N LEU A 17 21.41 -7.88 3.02
CA LEU A 17 20.27 -7.97 2.10
C LEU A 17 20.38 -9.16 1.14
N PHE A 18 21.59 -9.49 0.68
CA PHE A 18 21.89 -10.58 -0.23
C PHE A 18 21.76 -11.94 0.45
N GLU A 19 22.26 -12.08 1.70
CA GLU A 19 22.02 -13.29 2.51
C GLU A 19 20.52 -13.48 2.79
N GLN A 20 19.77 -12.40 3.04
CA GLN A 20 18.32 -12.45 3.23
C GLN A 20 17.55 -12.77 1.94
N ALA A 21 17.96 -12.21 0.79
CA ALA A 21 17.31 -12.41 -0.51
C ALA A 21 17.49 -13.82 -1.07
N HIS A 22 18.53 -14.54 -0.64
CA HIS A 22 18.84 -15.88 -1.13
C HIS A 22 18.60 -16.97 -0.07
N SER A 23 18.23 -16.62 1.16
CA SER A 23 17.82 -17.58 2.18
C SER A 23 16.34 -17.91 2.04
N HIS A 24 16.02 -18.89 1.18
CA HIS A 24 14.68 -19.48 1.01
C HIS A 24 13.60 -18.49 0.55
N SER A 25 13.68 -17.98 -0.69
CA SER A 25 12.46 -17.48 -1.34
C SER A 25 11.48 -18.66 -1.41
N LEU A 26 10.33 -18.52 -0.76
CA LEU A 26 9.26 -19.49 -0.86
C LEU A 26 8.46 -19.12 -2.10
N GLU A 27 8.59 -19.92 -3.16
CA GLU A 27 7.64 -19.79 -4.28
C GLU A 27 6.22 -19.91 -3.71
N LEU A 28 5.42 -18.86 -3.84
CA LEU A 28 4.07 -18.79 -3.30
C LEU A 28 3.09 -19.59 -4.18
N LYS A 29 3.43 -19.78 -5.46
CA LYS A 29 2.59 -20.49 -6.44
C LYS A 29 2.17 -21.89 -5.96
N PRO A 30 3.07 -22.79 -5.51
CA PRO A 30 2.67 -24.08 -4.95
C PRO A 30 1.65 -23.99 -3.81
N VAL A 31 1.84 -23.04 -2.87
CA VAL A 31 0.93 -22.81 -1.74
C VAL A 31 -0.44 -22.34 -2.24
N ALA A 32 -0.45 -21.36 -3.16
CA ALA A 32 -1.68 -20.85 -3.76
C ALA A 32 -2.45 -21.93 -4.54
N ILE A 33 -1.76 -22.82 -5.26
CA ILE A 33 -2.37 -23.96 -5.95
C ILE A 33 -2.97 -24.94 -4.94
N ALA A 34 -2.25 -25.25 -3.85
CA ALA A 34 -2.75 -26.12 -2.79
C ALA A 34 -4.00 -25.53 -2.14
N MET A 35 -3.98 -24.24 -1.81
CA MET A 35 -5.12 -23.53 -1.23
C MET A 35 -6.30 -23.49 -2.20
N SER A 36 -6.03 -23.27 -3.49
CA SER A 36 -7.06 -23.29 -4.55
C SER A 36 -7.77 -24.63 -4.67
N LYS A 37 -7.04 -25.74 -4.53
CA LYS A 37 -7.60 -27.10 -4.51
C LYS A 37 -8.41 -27.39 -3.25
N GLN A 38 -8.04 -26.78 -2.12
CA GLN A 38 -8.75 -26.98 -0.86
C GLN A 38 -10.06 -26.20 -0.78
N GLY A 39 -10.09 -24.97 -1.27
CA GLY A 39 -11.24 -24.07 -1.13
C GLY A 39 -11.45 -23.59 0.30
N ILE A 40 -12.55 -22.86 0.56
CA ILE A 40 -12.86 -22.32 1.88
C ILE A 40 -13.46 -23.42 2.76
N LYS A 41 -12.65 -24.05 3.62
CA LYS A 41 -13.07 -25.19 4.45
C LYS A 41 -13.16 -24.88 5.94
N GLY A 42 -14.17 -25.48 6.59
CA GLY A 42 -14.34 -25.45 8.03
C GLY A 42 -14.56 -24.04 8.60
N GLU A 43 -14.12 -23.84 9.84
CA GLU A 43 -14.32 -22.60 10.59
C GLU A 43 -13.03 -21.78 10.73
N LYS A 44 -11.96 -22.21 10.04
CA LYS A 44 -10.64 -21.58 10.13
C LYS A 44 -10.63 -20.19 9.52
N LEU A 45 -9.93 -19.28 10.19
CA LEU A 45 -9.82 -17.89 9.76
C LEU A 45 -8.68 -17.71 8.75
N TYR A 46 -8.92 -16.89 7.73
CA TYR A 46 -7.93 -16.50 6.74
C TYR A 46 -7.26 -15.16 7.10
N SER A 47 -7.75 -14.50 8.14
CA SER A 47 -7.19 -13.26 8.68
C SER A 47 -7.69 -13.01 10.10
N HIS A 48 -6.95 -12.25 10.88
CA HIS A 48 -7.35 -11.76 12.19
C HIS A 48 -8.61 -10.88 12.05
N PRO A 49 -9.69 -11.10 12.84
CA PRO A 49 -10.93 -10.34 12.69
C PRO A 49 -10.78 -8.83 12.90
N GLY A 50 -9.85 -8.41 13.75
CA GLY A 50 -9.51 -6.99 13.95
C GLY A 50 -8.76 -6.33 12.78
N MET A 51 -8.35 -7.08 11.76
CA MET A 51 -7.78 -6.54 10.52
C MET A 51 -8.85 -6.23 9.46
N LEU A 52 -10.07 -6.76 9.61
CA LEU A 52 -11.19 -6.42 8.75
C LEU A 52 -11.48 -4.93 8.90
N PRO A 53 -11.38 -4.11 7.84
CA PRO A 53 -11.72 -2.69 7.89
C PRO A 53 -13.24 -2.53 7.86
N LEU A 54 -13.85 -2.97 8.95
CA LEU A 54 -15.27 -3.01 9.27
C LEU A 54 -15.40 -2.76 10.78
N PRO A 55 -16.51 -2.19 11.26
CA PRO A 55 -16.68 -1.84 12.68
C PRO A 55 -17.12 -3.06 13.50
N VAL A 56 -16.43 -4.21 13.34
CA VAL A 56 -16.76 -5.49 13.98
C VAL A 56 -16.96 -5.34 15.50
N PRO A 57 -16.10 -4.63 16.27
CA PRO A 57 -16.23 -4.58 17.72
C PRO A 57 -17.50 -3.86 18.22
N ILE A 58 -18.16 -3.06 17.38
CA ILE A 58 -19.29 -2.20 17.78
C ILE A 58 -20.54 -2.45 16.91
N CYS A 59 -20.53 -3.46 16.05
CA CYS A 59 -21.63 -3.78 15.16
C CYS A 59 -22.26 -5.14 15.51
N GLU A 60 -23.44 -5.10 16.14
CA GLU A 60 -24.18 -6.32 16.53
C GLU A 60 -24.44 -7.26 15.34
N TYR A 61 -24.72 -6.71 14.16
CA TYR A 61 -24.91 -7.50 12.95
C TYR A 61 -23.66 -8.33 12.60
N LEU A 62 -22.47 -7.72 12.59
CA LEU A 62 -21.21 -8.42 12.31
C LEU A 62 -20.83 -9.39 13.44
N LEU A 63 -21.13 -9.03 14.70
CA LEU A 63 -20.94 -9.91 15.86
C LEU A 63 -21.87 -11.14 15.84
N SER A 64 -22.99 -11.07 15.12
CA SER A 64 -23.93 -12.18 15.00
C SER A 64 -23.47 -13.31 14.07
N PHE A 65 -22.34 -13.14 13.37
CA PHE A 65 -21.80 -14.14 12.47
C PHE A 65 -21.22 -15.30 13.28
N ASN A 66 -21.62 -16.52 12.95
CA ASN A 66 -21.02 -17.72 13.54
C ASN A 66 -19.59 -17.94 13.00
N ALA A 67 -18.89 -18.94 13.54
CA ALA A 67 -17.49 -19.22 13.18
C ALA A 67 -17.31 -19.51 11.67
N ARG A 68 -18.21 -20.30 11.06
CA ARG A 68 -18.19 -20.56 9.61
C ARG A 68 -18.43 -19.30 8.77
N GLN A 69 -19.39 -18.46 9.15
CA GLN A 69 -19.68 -17.20 8.48
C GLN A 69 -18.50 -16.22 8.59
N MET A 70 -17.84 -16.17 9.75
CA MET A 70 -16.64 -15.37 9.96
C MET A 70 -15.45 -15.90 9.15
N SER A 71 -15.29 -17.23 9.04
CA SER A 71 -14.29 -17.85 8.17
C SER A 71 -14.47 -17.39 6.72
N ILE A 72 -15.70 -17.40 6.20
CA ILE A 72 -16.01 -16.93 4.84
C ILE A 72 -15.69 -15.44 4.68
N LEU A 73 -16.11 -14.58 5.63
CA LEU A 73 -15.80 -13.15 5.59
C LEU A 73 -14.28 -12.88 5.64
N SER A 74 -13.54 -13.62 6.46
CA SER A 74 -12.09 -13.50 6.53
C SER A 74 -11.42 -13.97 5.22
N ALA A 75 -11.94 -14.99 4.56
CA ALA A 75 -11.44 -15.47 3.27
C ALA A 75 -11.71 -14.48 2.13
N THR A 76 -12.90 -13.85 2.10
CA THR A 76 -13.18 -12.79 1.13
C THR A 76 -12.32 -11.56 1.36
N PHE A 77 -12.05 -11.21 2.63
CA PHE A 77 -11.09 -10.16 2.96
C PHE A 77 -9.68 -10.48 2.51
N PHE A 78 -9.17 -11.67 2.85
CA PHE A 78 -7.84 -12.13 2.42
C PHE A 78 -7.68 -12.04 0.90
N ALA A 79 -8.67 -12.51 0.15
CA ALA A 79 -8.65 -12.43 -1.31
C ALA A 79 -8.69 -10.99 -1.84
N ASN A 80 -9.53 -10.11 -1.28
CA ASN A 80 -9.59 -8.70 -1.72
C ASN A 80 -8.32 -7.92 -1.32
N PHE A 81 -7.76 -8.21 -0.15
CA PHE A 81 -6.47 -7.67 0.29
C PHE A 81 -5.38 -8.05 -0.72
N TYR A 82 -5.20 -9.34 -1.02
CA TYR A 82 -4.16 -9.77 -1.96
C TYR A 82 -4.42 -9.41 -3.43
N LYS A 83 -5.69 -9.26 -3.84
CA LYS A 83 -6.02 -8.63 -5.13
C LYS A 83 -5.53 -7.18 -5.17
N TYR A 84 -5.70 -6.44 -4.08
CA TYR A 84 -5.19 -5.08 -3.97
C TYR A 84 -3.66 -5.03 -3.99
N VAL A 85 -3.00 -5.94 -3.28
CA VAL A 85 -1.53 -6.09 -3.30
C VAL A 85 -1.03 -6.38 -4.72
N ALA A 86 -1.53 -7.42 -5.40
CA ALA A 86 -1.10 -7.75 -6.77
C ALA A 86 -1.21 -6.57 -7.75
N ASN A 87 -2.28 -5.78 -7.62
CA ASN A 87 -2.50 -4.57 -8.41
C ASN A 87 -1.43 -3.49 -8.19
N SER A 88 -0.89 -3.41 -6.98
CA SER A 88 0.25 -2.56 -6.61
C SER A 88 1.54 -3.11 -7.21
N GLU A 89 1.79 -4.42 -7.09
CA GLU A 89 3.00 -5.10 -7.59
C GLU A 89 3.17 -4.96 -9.11
N TYR A 90 2.08 -4.92 -9.89
CA TYR A 90 2.16 -4.65 -11.34
C TYR A 90 2.88 -3.36 -11.69
N GLN A 91 2.77 -2.32 -10.86
CA GLN A 91 3.51 -1.07 -11.04
C GLN A 91 4.97 -1.23 -10.61
N SER A 92 5.23 -1.98 -9.53
CA SER A 92 6.58 -2.34 -9.07
C SER A 92 7.38 -3.05 -10.16
N LEU A 93 6.76 -3.94 -10.95
CA LEU A 93 7.42 -4.61 -12.08
C LEU A 93 8.05 -3.61 -13.06
N ILE A 94 7.28 -2.59 -13.43
CA ILE A 94 7.71 -1.58 -14.40
C ILE A 94 8.78 -0.67 -13.81
N SER A 95 8.56 -0.23 -12.56
CA SER A 95 9.44 0.73 -11.91
C SER A 95 10.77 0.10 -11.49
N ASN A 96 10.78 -1.13 -10.97
CA ASN A 96 12.00 -1.85 -10.58
C ASN A 96 12.94 -2.03 -11.78
N MET A 97 12.42 -2.51 -12.91
CA MET A 97 13.21 -2.65 -14.14
C MET A 97 13.72 -1.29 -14.64
N SER A 98 12.86 -0.27 -14.63
CA SER A 98 13.24 1.08 -15.08
C SER A 98 14.34 1.69 -14.21
N ILE A 99 14.26 1.53 -12.88
CA ILE A 99 15.30 1.99 -11.95
C ILE A 99 16.59 1.21 -12.20
N ALA A 100 16.52 -0.13 -12.25
CA ALA A 100 17.68 -0.99 -12.48
C ALA A 100 18.46 -0.55 -13.71
N GLU A 101 17.79 -0.42 -14.85
CA GLU A 101 18.41 -0.09 -16.14
C GLU A 101 18.90 1.36 -16.26
N LYS A 102 18.21 2.31 -15.62
CA LYS A 102 18.49 3.75 -15.80
C LYS A 102 19.40 4.33 -14.73
N VAL A 103 19.47 3.72 -13.56
CA VAL A 103 20.20 4.26 -12.41
C VAL A 103 21.46 3.45 -12.13
N PHE A 104 21.40 2.13 -12.24
CA PHE A 104 22.49 1.25 -11.83
C PHE A 104 23.29 0.72 -13.01
N ALA A 105 24.54 0.32 -12.74
CA ALA A 105 25.36 -0.33 -13.76
C ALA A 105 24.80 -1.73 -14.02
N GLN A 106 24.81 -2.14 -15.29
CA GLN A 106 24.34 -3.46 -15.68
C GLN A 106 25.08 -4.55 -14.89
N TYR A 107 24.32 -5.48 -14.29
CA TYR A 107 24.83 -6.56 -13.42
C TYR A 107 25.53 -6.11 -12.13
N SER A 108 25.36 -4.85 -11.67
CA SER A 108 25.71 -4.52 -10.29
C SER A 108 24.77 -5.23 -9.32
N ASP A 109 25.12 -5.29 -8.03
CA ASP A 109 24.27 -5.96 -7.05
C ASP A 109 22.91 -5.29 -6.90
N GLU A 110 22.85 -3.95 -6.94
CA GLU A 110 21.57 -3.20 -6.90
C GLU A 110 20.70 -3.51 -8.13
N PHE A 111 21.34 -3.64 -9.30
CA PHE A 111 20.67 -4.07 -10.51
C PHE A 111 20.09 -5.49 -10.34
N MET A 112 20.90 -6.43 -9.84
CA MET A 112 20.48 -7.83 -9.67
C MET A 112 19.40 -7.98 -8.60
N ILE A 113 19.48 -7.22 -7.50
CA ILE A 113 18.45 -7.18 -6.46
C ILE A 113 17.11 -6.74 -7.06
N LEU A 114 17.04 -5.60 -7.74
CA LEU A 114 15.77 -5.13 -8.33
C LEU A 114 15.22 -6.08 -9.39
N HIS A 115 16.09 -6.78 -10.14
CA HIS A 115 15.68 -7.84 -11.06
C HIS A 115 15.11 -9.06 -10.34
N GLN A 116 15.72 -9.48 -9.23
CA GLN A 116 15.20 -10.56 -8.40
C GLN A 116 13.84 -10.18 -7.81
N GLU A 117 13.73 -9.01 -7.19
CA GLU A 117 12.47 -8.51 -6.63
C GLU A 117 11.38 -8.47 -7.72
N THR A 118 11.70 -8.05 -8.95
CA THR A 118 10.76 -8.12 -10.09
C THR A 118 10.24 -9.54 -10.35
N ASN A 119 11.06 -10.57 -10.19
CA ASN A 119 10.62 -11.96 -10.35
C ASN A 119 9.74 -12.44 -9.18
N GLU A 120 10.07 -12.04 -7.96
CA GLU A 120 9.28 -12.31 -6.75
C GLU A 120 7.88 -11.71 -6.89
N GLU A 121 7.81 -10.43 -7.25
CA GLU A 121 6.56 -9.68 -7.50
C GLU A 121 5.70 -10.35 -8.60
N MET A 122 6.32 -10.94 -9.64
CA MET A 122 5.56 -11.75 -10.60
C MET A 122 4.98 -13.02 -9.98
N ASP A 123 5.72 -13.73 -9.13
CA ASP A 123 5.24 -14.91 -8.42
C ASP A 123 4.05 -14.58 -7.50
N HIS A 124 4.15 -13.46 -6.79
CA HIS A 124 3.11 -12.93 -5.91
C HIS A 124 1.80 -12.68 -6.67
N ILE A 125 1.84 -11.90 -7.76
CA ILE A 125 0.69 -11.60 -8.61
C ILE A 125 -0.05 -12.87 -9.06
N TRP A 126 0.70 -13.88 -9.54
CA TRP A 126 0.11 -15.15 -9.97
C TRP A 126 -0.55 -15.91 -8.81
N SER A 127 0.09 -15.91 -7.65
CA SER A 127 -0.39 -16.56 -6.44
C SER A 127 -1.67 -15.91 -5.93
N PHE A 128 -1.70 -14.58 -5.84
CA PHE A 128 -2.85 -13.81 -5.39
C PHE A 128 -4.03 -13.90 -6.35
N ARG A 129 -3.78 -13.91 -7.67
CA ARG A 129 -4.82 -14.17 -8.68
C ARG A 129 -5.44 -15.55 -8.51
N THR A 130 -4.62 -16.55 -8.19
CA THR A 130 -5.07 -17.92 -7.94
C THR A 130 -5.96 -18.01 -6.70
N VAL A 131 -5.55 -17.35 -5.61
CA VAL A 131 -6.33 -17.24 -4.36
C VAL A 131 -7.67 -16.54 -4.60
N TYR A 132 -7.66 -15.38 -5.25
CA TYR A 132 -8.88 -14.62 -5.54
C TYR A 132 -9.87 -15.43 -6.39
N SER A 133 -9.35 -16.10 -7.42
CA SER A 133 -10.15 -16.95 -8.30
C SER A 133 -10.78 -18.13 -7.57
N MET A 134 -10.05 -18.72 -6.61
CA MET A 134 -10.63 -19.74 -5.72
C MET A 134 -11.76 -19.16 -4.89
N VAL A 135 -11.57 -18.02 -4.22
CA VAL A 135 -12.64 -17.42 -3.41
C VAL A 135 -13.86 -17.07 -4.26
N CYS A 136 -13.71 -16.45 -5.44
CA CYS A 136 -14.84 -16.17 -6.32
C CYS A 136 -15.62 -17.43 -6.70
N ARG A 137 -14.92 -18.53 -6.98
CA ARG A 137 -15.54 -19.84 -7.27
C ARG A 137 -16.33 -20.38 -6.08
N GLU A 138 -15.75 -20.36 -4.88
CA GLU A 138 -16.41 -20.87 -3.67
C GLU A 138 -17.61 -20.00 -3.25
N ILE A 139 -17.51 -18.69 -3.43
CA ILE A 139 -18.59 -17.73 -3.18
C ILE A 139 -19.69 -17.80 -4.24
N GLY A 140 -19.40 -18.31 -5.44
CA GLY A 140 -20.36 -18.42 -6.54
C GLY A 140 -20.57 -17.12 -7.31
N ILE A 141 -19.56 -16.27 -7.39
CA ILE A 141 -19.62 -14.99 -8.13
C ILE A 141 -18.64 -14.96 -9.31
N GLN A 142 -18.99 -14.19 -10.33
CA GLN A 142 -18.06 -13.78 -11.38
C GLN A 142 -17.58 -12.37 -11.08
N SER A 143 -16.31 -12.23 -10.74
CA SER A 143 -15.68 -10.94 -10.48
C SER A 143 -14.33 -10.90 -11.18
N SER A 144 -14.02 -9.77 -11.84
CA SER A 144 -12.71 -9.58 -12.47
C SER A 144 -11.63 -9.51 -11.40
N PHE A 145 -10.50 -10.19 -11.61
CA PHE A 145 -9.30 -9.93 -10.82
C PHE A 145 -8.71 -8.56 -11.19
N ASP A 146 -8.66 -8.28 -12.48
CA ASP A 146 -8.10 -7.06 -13.02
C ASP A 146 -9.06 -5.90 -12.73
N GLU A 147 -8.60 -5.01 -11.87
CA GLU A 147 -9.18 -3.69 -11.62
C GLU A 147 -8.09 -2.67 -11.86
N PRO A 148 -8.42 -1.41 -12.19
CA PRO A 148 -7.42 -0.34 -12.21
C PRO A 148 -6.55 -0.37 -10.96
N GLY A 149 -5.28 -0.72 -11.17
CA GLY A 149 -4.37 -1.10 -10.12
C GLY A 149 -3.93 0.12 -9.30
N PHE A 150 -4.17 0.04 -8.00
CA PHE A 150 -4.15 1.17 -7.10
C PHE A 150 -2.98 0.99 -6.11
N PHE A 151 -1.76 1.35 -6.51
CA PHE A 151 -0.65 1.49 -5.56
C PHE A 151 -0.89 2.65 -4.54
N TYR A 152 -1.69 3.63 -4.95
CA TYR A 152 -1.92 4.91 -4.25
C TYR A 152 -2.88 4.83 -3.03
N GLY A 153 -3.41 3.65 -2.72
CA GLY A 153 -4.70 3.46 -2.01
C GLY A 153 -4.70 3.70 -0.53
N THR A 154 -3.53 3.58 0.06
CA THR A 154 -3.27 3.82 1.47
C THR A 154 -2.47 5.09 1.70
N VAL A 155 -2.07 5.77 0.62
CA VAL A 155 -1.30 7.02 0.65
C VAL A 155 -2.20 8.25 0.60
N GLY A 156 -3.44 8.16 0.11
CA GLY A 156 -4.33 9.33 0.07
C GLY A 156 -5.80 9.00 -0.15
N VAL A 157 -6.65 10.01 0.05
CA VAL A 157 -8.09 9.93 -0.19
C VAL A 157 -8.37 10.31 -1.65
N ILE A 158 -9.13 9.51 -2.39
CA ILE A 158 -9.38 9.76 -3.83
C ILE A 158 -10.85 10.08 -4.11
N PRO A 159 -11.18 11.15 -4.85
CA PRO A 159 -12.57 11.39 -5.27
C PRO A 159 -13.11 10.22 -6.10
N GLN A 160 -14.34 9.78 -5.80
CA GLN A 160 -14.99 8.67 -6.51
C GLN A 160 -15.11 8.94 -8.01
N SER A 161 -15.42 10.17 -8.40
CA SER A 161 -15.51 10.59 -9.81
C SER A 161 -14.21 10.41 -10.59
N ASP A 162 -13.08 10.43 -9.90
CA ASP A 162 -11.76 10.25 -10.51
C ASP A 162 -11.44 8.77 -10.61
N PHE A 163 -11.83 8.00 -9.60
CA PHE A 163 -11.71 6.55 -9.65
C PHE A 163 -12.48 5.93 -10.81
N GLU A 164 -13.71 6.40 -11.04
CA GLU A 164 -14.54 5.95 -12.16
C GLU A 164 -13.98 6.33 -13.55
N LYS A 165 -13.08 7.34 -13.60
CA LYS A 165 -12.38 7.77 -14.82
C LYS A 165 -11.00 7.15 -14.97
N PHE A 166 -10.52 6.35 -14.00
CA PHE A 166 -9.22 5.68 -14.13
C PHE A 166 -9.27 4.64 -15.25
N ASP A 167 -8.73 5.03 -16.39
CA ASP A 167 -8.36 4.10 -17.45
C ASP A 167 -6.95 3.58 -17.16
N THR A 168 -6.78 2.26 -17.16
CA THR A 168 -5.44 1.64 -17.10
C THR A 168 -4.70 1.76 -18.44
N ARG A 169 -5.42 2.08 -19.52
CA ARG A 169 -4.80 2.40 -20.81
C ARG A 169 -4.09 3.73 -20.67
N PHE A 170 -2.82 3.72 -21.03
CA PHE A 170 -2.02 4.93 -21.08
C PHE A 170 -2.63 5.92 -22.10
N SER A 171 -3.08 7.07 -21.62
CA SER A 171 -3.43 8.23 -22.44
C SER A 171 -2.43 9.34 -22.19
N PHE A 172 -1.72 9.75 -23.24
CA PHE A 172 -0.76 10.84 -23.16
C PHE A 172 -1.46 12.16 -23.48
N ASP A 173 -1.73 12.97 -22.46
CA ASP A 173 -2.36 14.29 -22.60
C ASP A 173 -1.32 15.43 -22.62
N GLU A 174 -1.78 16.65 -22.90
CA GLU A 174 -0.92 17.84 -22.98
C GLU A 174 -0.18 18.13 -21.66
N ASN A 175 -0.78 17.78 -20.52
CA ASN A 175 -0.16 17.94 -19.21
C ASN A 175 1.05 17.00 -19.09
N PHE A 176 0.88 15.71 -19.39
CA PHE A 176 2.00 14.76 -19.37
C PHE A 176 3.08 15.09 -20.41
N HIS A 177 2.71 15.66 -21.56
CA HIS A 177 3.68 16.17 -22.52
C HIS A 177 4.54 17.29 -21.94
N THR A 178 3.93 18.24 -21.22
CA THR A 178 4.62 19.35 -20.56
C THR A 178 5.56 18.85 -19.46
N ILE A 179 5.09 17.95 -18.60
CA ILE A 179 5.90 17.33 -17.54
C ILE A 179 7.10 16.58 -18.15
N LEU A 180 6.88 15.77 -19.19
CA LEU A 180 7.96 15.06 -19.87
C LEU A 180 8.97 16.01 -20.50
N SER A 181 8.51 17.11 -21.11
CA SER A 181 9.38 18.13 -21.69
C SER A 181 10.26 18.80 -20.64
N HIS A 182 9.71 19.13 -19.46
CA HIS A 182 10.51 19.65 -18.34
C HIS A 182 11.55 18.64 -17.85
N LEU A 183 11.17 17.36 -17.68
CA LEU A 183 12.12 16.30 -17.30
C LEU A 183 13.23 16.09 -18.33
N GLN A 184 12.91 16.18 -19.63
CA GLN A 184 13.89 16.07 -20.72
C GLN A 184 14.90 17.23 -20.74
N LYS A 185 14.46 18.44 -20.41
CA LYS A 185 15.34 19.61 -20.28
C LYS A 185 16.28 19.49 -19.07
N GLY A 186 15.95 18.65 -18.09
CA GLY A 186 16.81 18.28 -16.97
C GLY A 186 16.62 19.15 -15.72
N LYS A 187 17.57 19.04 -14.79
CA LYS A 187 17.43 19.52 -13.40
C LYS A 187 16.99 20.98 -13.23
N ASN A 188 17.39 21.88 -14.14
CA ASN A 188 17.04 23.30 -14.09
C ASN A 188 15.55 23.60 -14.31
N PHE A 189 14.78 22.62 -14.81
CA PHE A 189 13.34 22.75 -15.09
C PHE A 189 12.46 22.01 -14.09
N LEU A 190 13.05 21.34 -13.07
CA LEU A 190 12.27 20.64 -12.04
C LEU A 190 11.40 21.58 -11.22
N LYS A 191 11.87 22.82 -11.00
CA LYS A 191 11.10 23.84 -10.29
C LYS A 191 9.78 24.16 -11.01
N ASN A 192 9.76 24.16 -12.33
CA ASN A 192 8.54 24.38 -13.11
C ASN A 192 7.50 23.29 -12.84
N ILE A 193 7.95 22.03 -12.73
CA ILE A 193 7.06 20.90 -12.40
C ILE A 193 6.45 21.10 -11.00
N VAL A 194 7.27 21.52 -10.03
CA VAL A 194 6.82 21.81 -8.67
C VAL A 194 5.80 22.96 -8.66
N GLU A 195 6.11 24.07 -9.32
CA GLU A 195 5.24 25.25 -9.39
C GLU A 195 3.91 24.95 -10.10
N GLU A 196 3.94 24.18 -11.19
CA GLU A 196 2.73 23.73 -11.89
C GLU A 196 1.88 22.83 -11.00
N THR A 197 2.51 21.89 -10.29
CA THR A 197 1.79 20.95 -9.41
C THR A 197 1.13 21.68 -8.24
N GLN A 198 1.77 22.70 -7.67
CA GLN A 198 1.22 23.51 -6.58
C GLN A 198 -0.05 24.29 -6.96
N GLN A 199 -0.26 24.55 -8.25
CA GLN A 199 -1.44 25.26 -8.76
C GLN A 199 -2.58 24.30 -9.16
N GLN A 200 -2.32 23.00 -9.16
CA GLN A 200 -3.26 21.98 -9.57
C GLN A 200 -4.05 21.41 -8.39
N ASP A 201 -5.16 20.75 -8.71
CA ASP A 201 -5.88 19.97 -7.71
C ASP A 201 -5.10 18.70 -7.29
N GLN A 202 -5.56 18.09 -6.20
CA GLN A 202 -4.93 16.90 -5.63
C GLN A 202 -4.92 15.72 -6.61
N ASN A 203 -5.97 15.58 -7.43
CA ASN A 203 -6.06 14.53 -8.44
C ASN A 203 -4.96 14.69 -9.51
N SER A 204 -4.82 15.89 -10.06
CA SER A 204 -3.83 16.21 -11.08
C SER A 204 -2.41 16.02 -10.55
N THR A 205 -2.17 16.37 -9.29
CA THR A 205 -0.92 16.05 -8.56
C THR A 205 -0.65 14.54 -8.56
N TYR A 206 -1.65 13.72 -8.21
CA TYR A 206 -1.51 12.25 -8.20
C TYR A 206 -1.25 11.66 -9.59
N ARG A 207 -1.98 12.14 -10.60
CA ARG A 207 -1.78 11.71 -11.99
C ARG A 207 -0.36 12.03 -12.46
N THR A 208 0.15 13.21 -12.13
CA THR A 208 1.51 13.64 -12.42
C THR A 208 2.54 12.77 -11.70
N LEU A 209 2.37 12.51 -10.41
CA LEU A 209 3.22 11.60 -9.64
C LEU A 209 3.31 10.20 -10.29
N ARG A 210 2.16 9.62 -10.63
CA ARG A 210 2.10 8.30 -11.29
C ARG A 210 2.79 8.29 -12.63
N PHE A 211 2.56 9.31 -13.44
CA PHE A 211 3.25 9.46 -14.71
C PHE A 211 4.77 9.52 -14.51
N MET A 212 5.25 10.30 -13.53
CA MET A 212 6.68 10.48 -13.29
C MET A 212 7.39 9.20 -12.83
N ILE A 213 6.83 8.47 -11.87
CA ILE A 213 7.48 7.27 -11.30
C ILE A 213 7.29 6.00 -12.14
N GLY A 214 6.41 6.05 -13.15
CA GLY A 214 6.14 4.94 -14.07
C GLY A 214 6.59 5.26 -15.50
N ASP A 215 5.69 5.85 -16.28
CA ASP A 215 5.86 6.03 -17.72
C ASP A 215 7.01 6.96 -18.10
N ALA A 216 7.16 8.09 -17.41
CA ALA A 216 8.20 9.07 -17.72
C ALA A 216 9.60 8.48 -17.56
N MET A 217 9.85 7.70 -16.50
CA MET A 217 11.13 7.03 -16.28
C MET A 217 11.55 6.12 -17.44
N ARG A 218 10.59 5.39 -18.02
CA ARG A 218 10.86 4.55 -19.21
C ARG A 218 11.25 5.37 -20.43
N MET A 219 10.59 6.51 -20.61
CA MET A 219 10.74 7.39 -21.77
C MET A 219 12.01 8.25 -21.72
N LEU A 220 12.58 8.46 -20.53
CA LEU A 220 13.72 9.33 -20.34
C LEU A 220 15.07 8.60 -20.56
N PRO A 221 16.11 9.31 -21.04
CA PRO A 221 17.48 8.84 -20.97
C PRO A 221 17.94 8.66 -19.52
N ALA A 222 18.87 7.73 -19.28
CA ALA A 222 19.43 7.44 -17.95
C ALA A 222 19.95 8.70 -17.23
N GLU A 223 20.68 9.55 -17.95
CA GLU A 223 21.19 10.82 -17.43
C GLU A 223 20.07 11.69 -16.84
N LYS A 224 18.94 11.82 -17.53
CA LYS A 224 17.82 12.65 -17.08
C LYS A 224 17.09 12.04 -15.88
N VAL A 225 16.98 10.72 -15.81
CA VAL A 225 16.43 10.01 -14.63
C VAL A 225 17.32 10.24 -13.40
N GLN A 226 18.64 10.19 -13.57
CA GLN A 226 19.60 10.39 -12.49
C GLN A 226 19.64 11.86 -12.02
N GLU A 227 19.75 12.81 -12.96
CA GLU A 227 19.78 14.25 -12.65
C GLU A 227 18.52 14.74 -11.94
N SER A 228 17.36 14.18 -12.27
CA SER A 228 16.07 14.58 -11.68
C SER A 228 15.79 13.95 -10.33
N GLY A 229 16.57 12.95 -9.90
CA GLY A 229 16.30 12.20 -8.68
C GLY A 229 15.10 11.25 -8.79
N LEU A 230 14.58 10.97 -10.00
CA LEU A 230 13.41 10.10 -10.20
C LEU A 230 13.61 8.70 -9.64
N GLY A 231 14.82 8.13 -9.72
CA GLY A 231 15.11 6.84 -9.10
C GLY A 231 14.89 6.85 -7.57
N SER A 232 15.28 7.94 -6.90
CA SER A 232 15.04 8.13 -5.47
C SER A 232 13.55 8.32 -5.18
N LEU A 233 12.88 9.20 -5.91
CA LEU A 233 11.43 9.43 -5.76
C LEU A 233 10.66 8.11 -5.84
N THR A 234 10.96 7.28 -6.84
CA THR A 234 10.27 6.01 -7.07
C THR A 234 10.55 4.99 -5.98
N LEU A 235 11.80 4.81 -5.55
CA LEU A 235 12.12 3.86 -4.48
C LEU A 235 11.56 4.30 -3.12
N LEU A 236 11.62 5.59 -2.79
CA LEU A 236 11.06 6.08 -1.53
C LEU A 236 9.52 6.11 -1.56
N TYR A 237 8.93 6.33 -2.72
CA TYR A 237 7.49 6.12 -2.91
C TYR A 237 7.12 4.65 -2.72
N ARG A 238 7.92 3.71 -3.26
CA ARG A 238 7.72 2.28 -3.04
C ARG A 238 7.82 1.91 -1.56
N TYR A 239 8.82 2.45 -0.86
CA TYR A 239 8.96 2.32 0.58
C TYR A 239 7.67 2.72 1.33
N MET A 240 7.03 3.83 0.94
CA MET A 240 5.79 4.28 1.58
C MET A 240 4.64 3.28 1.46
N ALA A 241 4.49 2.60 0.31
CA ALA A 241 3.49 1.53 0.21
C ALA A 241 3.90 0.28 0.98
N ASN A 242 5.20 -0.05 1.01
CA ASN A 242 5.69 -1.18 1.78
C ASN A 242 5.49 -1.00 3.29
N ILE A 243 5.44 0.24 3.81
CA ILE A 243 5.01 0.50 5.20
C ILE A 243 3.60 -0.05 5.44
N GLU A 244 2.65 0.26 4.56
CA GLU A 244 1.27 -0.22 4.70
C GLU A 244 1.20 -1.74 4.57
N LEU A 245 1.86 -2.29 3.56
CA LEU A 245 1.83 -3.72 3.25
C LEU A 245 2.40 -4.53 4.41
N LYS A 246 3.64 -4.21 4.82
CA LYS A 246 4.33 -4.88 5.93
C LYS A 246 3.54 -4.81 7.23
N LYS A 247 2.92 -3.67 7.52
CA LYS A 247 1.99 -3.54 8.66
C LYS A 247 0.82 -4.51 8.51
N SER A 248 0.16 -4.50 7.35
CA SER A 248 -1.06 -5.28 7.11
C SER A 248 -0.80 -6.77 7.32
N GLU A 249 0.29 -7.26 6.76
CA GLU A 249 0.65 -8.68 6.77
C GLU A 249 1.22 -9.15 8.10
N ALA A 250 2.00 -8.30 8.79
CA ALA A 250 2.48 -8.60 10.14
C ALA A 250 1.33 -8.80 11.13
N TYR A 251 0.19 -8.15 10.92
CA TYR A 251 -0.98 -8.25 11.80
C TYR A 251 -2.12 -9.09 11.20
N LEU A 252 -1.97 -9.60 9.98
CA LEU A 252 -2.98 -10.43 9.31
C LEU A 252 -3.25 -11.73 10.07
N PHE A 253 -2.26 -12.23 10.81
CA PHE A 253 -2.35 -13.44 11.63
C PHE A 253 -1.81 -13.21 13.05
N ASP A 254 -2.04 -12.02 13.62
CA ASP A 254 -1.60 -11.67 14.99
C ASP A 254 -2.24 -12.58 16.05
N SER A 255 -1.54 -12.82 17.17
CA SER A 255 -2.01 -13.66 18.28
C SER A 255 -2.47 -15.09 17.87
N PRO A 256 -1.63 -15.88 17.16
CA PRO A 256 -2.00 -17.21 16.64
C PRO A 256 -2.36 -18.23 17.73
N GLU A 257 -2.00 -17.97 18.99
CA GLU A 257 -2.43 -18.76 20.14
C GLU A 257 -3.92 -18.61 20.47
N ASN A 258 -4.56 -17.54 20.01
CA ASN A 258 -5.96 -17.20 20.32
C ASN A 258 -6.92 -17.48 19.16
N PHE A 259 -6.41 -17.80 17.97
CA PHE A 259 -7.22 -17.96 16.75
C PHE A 259 -6.79 -19.20 15.96
N ASP A 260 -7.75 -19.98 15.46
CA ASP A 260 -7.48 -21.11 14.56
C ASP A 260 -7.44 -20.61 13.10
N TYR A 261 -6.22 -20.42 12.60
CA TYR A 261 -5.97 -19.92 11.25
C TYR A 261 -5.83 -21.04 10.22
N GLU A 262 -6.22 -20.75 8.98
CA GLU A 262 -5.99 -21.63 7.83
C GLU A 262 -4.47 -21.73 7.55
N PRO A 263 -3.85 -22.92 7.71
CA PRO A 263 -2.39 -23.04 7.61
C PRO A 263 -1.81 -22.60 6.27
N LEU A 264 -2.50 -22.87 5.16
CA LEU A 264 -2.01 -22.45 3.83
C LEU A 264 -2.10 -20.93 3.63
N ALA A 265 -3.10 -20.28 4.20
CA ALA A 265 -3.22 -18.82 4.16
C ALA A 265 -2.12 -18.16 5.02
N PHE A 266 -1.83 -18.76 6.18
CA PHE A 266 -0.73 -18.33 7.03
C PHE A 266 0.63 -18.49 6.32
N GLU A 267 0.89 -19.65 5.72
CA GLU A 267 2.12 -19.93 4.97
C GLU A 267 2.32 -18.97 3.79
N LEU A 268 1.26 -18.72 3.01
CA LEU A 268 1.29 -17.77 1.90
C LEU A 268 1.65 -16.35 2.37
N ASN A 269 1.03 -15.88 3.47
CA ASN A 269 1.36 -14.58 4.06
C ASN A 269 2.78 -14.53 4.63
N GLN A 270 3.27 -15.59 5.27
CA GLN A 270 4.64 -15.60 5.80
C GLN A 270 5.70 -15.59 4.69
N GLY A 271 5.46 -16.32 3.59
CA GLY A 271 6.32 -16.27 2.42
C GLY A 271 6.38 -14.85 1.85
N HIS A 272 5.22 -14.26 1.57
CA HIS A 272 5.14 -12.91 1.03
C HIS A 272 5.74 -11.84 1.97
N LEU A 273 5.39 -11.88 3.26
CA LEU A 273 5.92 -10.97 4.27
C LEU A 273 7.46 -11.01 4.36
N THR A 274 8.06 -12.18 4.13
CA THR A 274 9.52 -12.35 4.14
C THR A 274 10.17 -11.68 2.94
N ASP A 275 9.55 -11.76 1.77
CA ASP A 275 10.01 -11.10 0.54
C ASP A 275 9.84 -9.58 0.65
N GLU A 276 8.66 -9.14 1.08
CA GLU A 276 8.37 -7.71 1.26
C GLU A 276 9.18 -7.05 2.38
N ALA A 277 9.61 -7.80 3.39
CA ALA A 277 10.54 -7.28 4.40
C ALA A 277 11.88 -6.86 3.79
N ARG A 278 12.35 -7.56 2.74
CA ARG A 278 13.56 -7.22 2.00
C ARG A 278 13.31 -6.06 1.04
N HIS A 279 12.22 -6.12 0.27
CA HIS A 279 11.81 -5.04 -0.65
C HIS A 279 11.67 -3.69 0.07
N TYR A 280 11.09 -3.73 1.27
CA TYR A 280 10.99 -2.59 2.19
C TYR A 280 12.36 -1.99 2.50
N THR A 281 13.35 -2.82 2.84
CA THR A 281 14.70 -2.32 3.16
C THR A 281 15.44 -1.84 1.91
N THR A 282 15.40 -2.59 0.80
CA THR A 282 15.96 -2.16 -0.50
C THR A 282 15.45 -0.78 -0.89
N SER A 283 14.12 -0.59 -0.85
CA SER A 283 13.45 0.64 -1.24
C SER A 283 13.90 1.84 -0.39
N PHE A 284 14.05 1.66 0.92
CA PHE A 284 14.50 2.73 1.81
C PHE A 284 15.97 3.06 1.61
N GLU A 285 16.85 2.08 1.76
CA GLU A 285 18.29 2.30 1.81
C GLU A 285 18.81 2.82 0.47
N LEU A 286 18.41 2.20 -0.66
CA LEU A 286 18.77 2.70 -1.98
C LEU A 286 18.09 4.04 -2.28
N GLY A 287 16.82 4.20 -1.91
CA GLY A 287 16.08 5.44 -2.13
C GLY A 287 16.73 6.66 -1.46
N VAL A 288 17.18 6.51 -0.20
CA VAL A 288 17.87 7.55 0.57
C VAL A 288 19.27 7.84 0.01
N GLU A 289 20.02 6.81 -0.38
CA GLU A 289 21.35 7.03 -0.97
C GLU A 289 21.27 7.72 -2.34
N LEU A 290 20.29 7.37 -3.17
CA LEU A 290 20.02 8.07 -4.42
C LEU A 290 19.58 9.52 -4.18
N TYR A 291 18.79 9.78 -3.13
CA TYR A 291 18.43 11.14 -2.74
C TYR A 291 19.68 11.96 -2.41
N LYS A 292 20.56 11.42 -1.56
CA LYS A 292 21.81 12.09 -1.14
C LYS A 292 22.77 12.33 -2.31
N ALA A 293 22.75 11.46 -3.32
CA ALA A 293 23.56 11.59 -4.52
C ALA A 293 22.99 12.54 -5.59
N ALA A 294 21.69 12.87 -5.52
CA ALA A 294 21.04 13.76 -6.47
C ALA A 294 21.59 15.20 -6.37
N PRO A 295 21.58 15.98 -7.46
CA PRO A 295 21.92 17.40 -7.39
C PRO A 295 20.91 18.18 -6.51
N PRO A 296 21.24 19.37 -5.99
CA PRO A 296 20.36 20.13 -5.10
C PRO A 296 18.95 20.34 -5.67
N GLU A 297 18.83 20.63 -6.97
CA GLU A 297 17.53 20.81 -7.62
C GLU A 297 16.70 19.52 -7.63
N GLY A 298 17.36 18.35 -7.77
CA GLY A 298 16.75 17.04 -7.67
C GLY A 298 16.35 16.69 -6.25
N GLN A 299 17.15 17.06 -5.26
CA GLN A 299 16.81 16.88 -3.84
C GLN A 299 15.58 17.70 -3.45
N ASP A 300 15.51 18.97 -3.85
CA ASP A 300 14.35 19.83 -3.60
C ASP A 300 13.09 19.28 -4.27
N PHE A 301 13.22 18.79 -5.50
CA PHE A 301 12.14 18.13 -6.23
C PHE A 301 11.64 16.87 -5.52
N VAL A 302 12.53 15.95 -5.13
CA VAL A 302 12.16 14.72 -4.40
C VAL A 302 11.51 15.08 -3.06
N LYS A 303 12.09 16.02 -2.30
CA LYS A 303 11.58 16.48 -1.01
C LYS A 303 10.16 17.01 -1.12
N HIS A 304 9.88 17.84 -2.13
CA HIS A 304 8.55 18.40 -2.37
C HIS A 304 7.49 17.30 -2.53
N PHE A 305 7.72 16.34 -3.43
CA PHE A 305 6.76 15.28 -3.69
C PHE A 305 6.63 14.30 -2.53
N LEU A 306 7.73 13.95 -1.85
CA LEU A 306 7.72 13.11 -0.65
C LEU A 306 6.95 13.76 0.49
N GLN A 307 7.03 15.08 0.63
CA GLN A 307 6.23 15.79 1.62
C GLN A 307 4.73 15.65 1.35
N ILE A 308 4.29 15.83 0.09
CA ILE A 308 2.88 15.61 -0.29
C ILE A 308 2.45 14.18 0.04
N ILE A 309 3.26 13.19 -0.37
CA ILE A 309 3.02 11.76 -0.15
C ILE A 309 2.86 11.46 1.35
N VAL A 310 3.77 11.98 2.20
CA VAL A 310 3.74 11.73 3.65
C VAL A 310 2.55 12.43 4.32
N GLU A 311 2.24 13.67 3.94
CA GLU A 311 1.09 14.40 4.49
C GLU A 311 -0.24 13.71 4.15
N ASP A 312 -0.39 13.25 2.91
CA ASP A 312 -1.58 12.55 2.47
C ASP A 312 -1.68 11.19 3.18
N TYR A 313 -0.55 10.49 3.36
CA TYR A 313 -0.51 9.22 4.06
C TYR A 313 -0.93 9.38 5.52
N ILE A 314 -0.46 10.44 6.19
CA ILE A 314 -0.90 10.77 7.56
C ILE A 314 -2.41 11.05 7.58
N SER A 315 -2.89 11.85 6.62
CA SER A 315 -4.31 12.20 6.53
C SER A 315 -5.20 10.96 6.39
N ALA A 316 -4.79 9.98 5.59
CA ALA A 316 -5.55 8.74 5.40
C ALA A 316 -5.39 7.74 6.57
N SER A 317 -4.15 7.51 7.02
CA SER A 317 -3.83 6.46 7.99
C SER A 317 -4.32 6.74 9.41
N PHE A 318 -4.32 8.00 9.84
CA PHE A 318 -4.71 8.41 11.20
C PHE A 318 -6.16 8.94 11.26
N THR A 319 -6.97 8.57 10.28
CA THR A 319 -8.43 8.77 10.27
C THR A 319 -9.10 7.49 10.76
N THR A 320 -9.99 7.62 11.74
CA THR A 320 -10.75 6.49 12.31
C THR A 320 -11.71 5.91 11.28
N TYR A 321 -12.12 4.66 11.46
CA TYR A 321 -13.02 4.00 10.51
C TYR A 321 -14.34 4.77 10.27
N LEU A 322 -14.96 5.31 11.31
CA LEU A 322 -16.23 6.04 11.17
C LEU A 322 -16.06 7.38 10.44
N GLU A 323 -14.94 8.08 10.64
CA GLU A 323 -14.60 9.26 9.83
C GLU A 323 -14.38 8.89 8.35
N LYS A 324 -13.78 7.73 8.06
CA LYS A 324 -13.61 7.23 6.67
C LYS A 324 -14.96 6.97 6.00
N LEU A 325 -15.96 6.48 6.74
CA LEU A 325 -17.32 6.32 6.21
C LEU A 325 -17.98 7.67 5.89
N ASP A 326 -17.75 8.70 6.71
CA ASP A 326 -18.26 10.04 6.43
C ASP A 326 -17.61 10.65 5.17
N LEU A 327 -16.30 10.46 4.99
CA LEU A 327 -15.61 10.83 3.75
C LEU A 327 -16.18 10.07 2.54
N THR A 328 -16.41 8.76 2.69
CA THR A 328 -17.03 7.94 1.63
C THR A 328 -18.40 8.47 1.22
N ALA A 329 -19.23 8.90 2.18
CA ALA A 329 -20.51 9.51 1.89
C ALA A 329 -20.43 10.88 1.19
N GLN A 330 -19.27 11.56 1.26
CA GLN A 330 -18.98 12.81 0.56
C GLN A 330 -18.38 12.57 -0.84
N GLY A 331 -18.34 11.32 -1.30
CA GLY A 331 -17.77 10.96 -2.60
C GLY A 331 -16.26 10.77 -2.56
N MET A 332 -15.67 10.51 -1.39
CA MET A 332 -14.23 10.28 -1.23
C MET A 332 -13.94 8.80 -0.93
N LEU A 333 -13.19 8.13 -1.78
CA LEU A 333 -12.81 6.73 -1.64
C LEU A 333 -11.55 6.57 -0.78
N LEU A 334 -11.65 5.67 0.19
CA LEU A 334 -10.52 5.12 0.93
C LEU A 334 -10.44 3.61 0.68
N THR A 335 -9.22 3.13 0.46
CA THR A 335 -8.98 1.76 0.00
C THR A 335 -9.35 0.70 1.03
N ASP A 336 -9.00 0.93 2.29
CA ASP A 336 -9.33 0.02 3.38
C ASP A 336 -10.85 -0.13 3.52
N THR A 337 -11.60 0.98 3.54
CA THR A 337 -13.07 0.96 3.54
C THR A 337 -13.62 0.20 2.32
N ARG A 338 -13.06 0.42 1.12
CA ARG A 338 -13.47 -0.28 -0.10
C ARG A 338 -13.23 -1.77 -0.01
N ILE A 339 -12.04 -2.20 0.44
CA ILE A 339 -11.68 -3.61 0.62
C ILE A 339 -12.63 -4.27 1.61
N GLY A 340 -12.88 -3.66 2.77
CA GLY A 340 -13.77 -4.20 3.80
C GLY A 340 -15.21 -4.36 3.30
N LEU A 341 -15.76 -3.30 2.70
CA LEU A 341 -17.12 -3.34 2.15
C LEU A 341 -17.24 -4.35 1.02
N ASN A 342 -16.28 -4.42 0.09
CA ASN A 342 -16.27 -5.42 -0.98
C ASN A 342 -16.21 -6.85 -0.44
N SER A 343 -15.41 -7.07 0.61
CA SER A 343 -15.30 -8.37 1.27
C SER A 343 -16.63 -8.79 1.90
N LEU A 344 -17.31 -7.86 2.56
CA LEU A 344 -18.66 -8.09 3.08
C LEU A 344 -19.65 -8.38 1.93
N ARG A 345 -19.67 -7.55 0.87
CA ARG A 345 -20.54 -7.77 -0.31
C ARG A 345 -20.35 -9.17 -0.87
N MET A 346 -19.08 -9.56 -1.11
CA MET A 346 -18.73 -10.88 -1.61
C MET A 346 -19.20 -11.98 -0.66
N SER A 347 -18.95 -11.86 0.64
CA SER A 347 -19.33 -12.90 1.61
C SER A 347 -20.83 -13.16 1.64
N LEU A 348 -21.65 -12.11 1.47
CA LEU A 348 -23.11 -12.23 1.49
C LEU A 348 -23.67 -12.99 0.28
N HIS A 349 -22.89 -13.24 -0.77
CA HIS A 349 -23.33 -14.13 -1.85
C HIS A 349 -23.26 -15.62 -1.49
N HIS A 350 -22.49 -15.98 -0.46
CA HIS A 350 -22.29 -17.38 -0.09
C HIS A 350 -23.55 -17.98 0.58
N PRO A 351 -23.96 -19.23 0.27
CA PRO A 351 -25.16 -19.85 0.84
C PRO A 351 -25.22 -19.89 2.37
N GLU A 352 -24.09 -20.07 3.05
CA GLU A 352 -23.97 -20.03 4.52
C GLU A 352 -24.35 -18.68 5.16
N LEU A 353 -24.46 -17.61 4.37
CA LEU A 353 -24.89 -16.27 4.82
C LEU A 353 -26.30 -15.92 4.30
N ALA A 354 -27.08 -16.91 3.85
CA ALA A 354 -28.44 -16.68 3.37
C ALA A 354 -29.37 -16.09 4.45
N ASP A 355 -29.16 -16.40 5.73
CA ASP A 355 -29.90 -15.83 6.86
C ASP A 355 -29.40 -14.42 7.26
N LYS A 356 -28.27 -13.98 6.71
CA LYS A 356 -27.62 -12.69 7.01
C LYS A 356 -27.85 -11.64 5.94
N GLN A 357 -28.66 -11.88 4.91
CA GLN A 357 -28.89 -10.90 3.85
C GLN A 357 -29.33 -9.53 4.38
N VAL A 358 -28.71 -8.46 3.89
CA VAL A 358 -28.94 -7.10 4.35
C VAL A 358 -28.69 -6.09 3.22
N ASP A 359 -29.40 -4.96 3.24
CA ASP A 359 -29.02 -3.80 2.45
C ASP A 359 -27.76 -3.15 3.07
N ILE A 360 -26.63 -3.32 2.38
CA ILE A 360 -25.33 -2.81 2.83
C ILE A 360 -25.34 -1.29 2.97
N ASN A 361 -26.11 -0.56 2.16
CA ASN A 361 -26.16 0.91 2.27
C ASN A 361 -26.89 1.31 3.56
N GLN A 362 -27.97 0.60 3.92
CA GLN A 362 -28.65 0.82 5.20
C GLN A 362 -27.77 0.44 6.39
N LEU A 363 -27.02 -0.66 6.28
CA LEU A 363 -26.07 -1.09 7.31
C LEU A 363 -24.96 -0.05 7.51
N VAL A 364 -24.33 0.43 6.44
CA VAL A 364 -23.32 1.50 6.50
C VAL A 364 -23.92 2.79 7.07
N HIS A 365 -25.14 3.15 6.68
CA HIS A 365 -25.82 4.32 7.25
C HIS A 365 -26.00 4.17 8.77
N SER A 366 -26.36 2.98 9.26
CA SER A 366 -26.53 2.72 10.69
C SER A 366 -25.23 2.93 11.48
N TRP A 367 -24.08 2.57 10.92
CA TRP A 367 -22.77 2.76 11.57
C TRP A 367 -22.42 4.24 11.73
N ARG A 368 -22.87 5.09 10.81
CA ARG A 368 -22.63 6.55 10.88
C ARG A 368 -23.44 7.23 11.97
N GLN A 369 -24.54 6.60 12.42
CA GLN A 369 -25.41 7.08 13.51
C GLN A 369 -24.92 6.66 14.91
N VAL A 370 -23.82 5.91 15.00
CA VAL A 370 -23.22 5.55 16.28
C VAL A 370 -22.78 6.82 17.02
N SER A 371 -22.91 6.80 18.35
CA SER A 371 -22.61 7.96 19.21
C SER A 371 -21.20 8.55 18.96
N SER A 372 -21.08 9.86 19.17
CA SER A 372 -19.82 10.60 18.99
C SER A 372 -18.64 10.01 19.76
N LYS A 373 -18.91 9.41 20.92
CA LYS A 373 -17.89 8.72 21.73
C LYS A 373 -17.20 7.59 20.96
N TRP A 374 -17.95 6.72 20.27
CA TRP A 374 -17.36 5.58 19.57
C TRP A 374 -16.65 5.97 18.27
N ARG A 375 -16.93 7.16 17.73
CA ARG A 375 -16.25 7.68 16.54
C ARG A 375 -14.77 7.91 16.74
N ASN A 376 -14.35 8.18 17.99
CA ASN A 376 -12.96 8.43 18.34
C ASN A 376 -12.29 7.23 19.01
N ILE A 377 -12.93 6.06 19.05
CA ILE A 377 -12.36 4.88 19.72
C ILE A 377 -11.69 3.98 18.69
N ILE A 378 -10.41 3.67 18.93
CA ILE A 378 -9.64 2.71 18.12
C ILE A 378 -9.29 1.47 18.95
N GLY A 379 -9.18 0.33 18.25
CA GLY A 379 -8.87 -0.98 18.85
C GLY A 379 -7.38 -1.27 18.98
N TYR A 380 -7.07 -2.40 19.62
CA TYR A 380 -5.71 -2.92 19.82
C TYR A 380 -4.89 -3.01 18.52
N ILE A 381 -5.45 -3.62 17.47
CA ILE A 381 -4.77 -3.80 16.17
C ILE A 381 -4.54 -2.46 15.47
N GLU A 382 -5.50 -1.54 15.55
CA GLU A 382 -5.39 -0.21 14.96
C GLU A 382 -4.31 0.63 15.68
N GLN A 383 -4.20 0.54 17.02
CA GLN A 383 -3.10 1.15 17.78
C GLN A 383 -1.73 0.59 17.36
N LYS A 384 -1.58 -0.74 17.26
CA LYS A 384 -0.34 -1.38 16.76
C LYS A 384 0.02 -0.88 15.35
N SER A 385 -0.99 -0.79 14.48
CA SER A 385 -0.85 -0.25 13.12
C SER A 385 -0.37 1.19 13.12
N TRP A 386 -1.02 2.07 13.88
CA TRP A 386 -0.68 3.48 13.97
C TRP A 386 0.71 3.70 14.53
N GLN A 387 1.10 2.96 15.58
CA GLN A 387 2.43 3.03 16.18
C GLN A 387 3.52 2.60 15.18
N TYR A 388 3.33 1.47 14.48
CA TYR A 388 4.29 1.03 13.48
C TYR A 388 4.45 2.06 12.37
N LYS A 389 3.32 2.54 11.81
CA LYS A 389 3.31 3.54 10.74
C LYS A 389 4.02 4.82 11.17
N SER A 390 3.71 5.34 12.36
CA SER A 390 4.31 6.59 12.83
C SER A 390 5.83 6.48 12.99
N GLN A 391 6.35 5.34 13.46
CA GLN A 391 7.79 5.10 13.55
C GLN A 391 8.46 5.11 12.17
N GLN A 392 7.85 4.49 11.16
CA GLN A 392 8.42 4.45 9.81
C GLN A 392 8.35 5.80 9.09
N LEU A 393 7.28 6.56 9.32
CA LEU A 393 7.15 7.94 8.82
C LEU A 393 8.19 8.86 9.48
N GLU A 394 8.34 8.79 10.80
CA GLU A 394 9.31 9.61 11.53
C GLU A 394 10.75 9.35 11.04
N ARG A 395 11.09 8.11 10.70
CA ARG A 395 12.38 7.76 10.08
C ARG A 395 12.57 8.49 8.75
N LEU A 396 11.60 8.43 7.84
CA LEU A 396 11.67 9.06 6.52
C LEU A 396 11.69 10.59 6.61
N ILE A 397 10.85 11.16 7.47
CA ILE A 397 10.77 12.61 7.73
C ILE A 397 12.15 13.13 8.17
N LYS A 398 12.85 12.40 9.06
CA LYS A 398 14.18 12.77 9.53
C LYS A 398 15.25 12.67 8.45
N GLU A 399 15.31 11.58 7.70
CA GLU A 399 16.34 11.40 6.66
C GLU A 399 16.25 12.44 5.54
N LEU A 400 15.04 12.87 5.17
CA LEU A 400 14.81 13.85 4.11
C LEU A 400 14.62 15.28 4.62
N GLY A 401 14.57 15.47 5.94
CA GLY A 401 14.28 16.77 6.57
C GLY A 401 12.93 17.37 6.12
N LEU A 402 11.87 16.56 6.02
CA LEU A 402 10.56 17.01 5.56
C LEU A 402 9.92 17.98 6.56
N GLU A 403 9.29 19.05 6.06
CA GLU A 403 8.66 20.09 6.88
C GLU A 403 7.14 20.03 6.74
N LEU A 404 6.52 19.11 7.48
CA LEU A 404 5.09 18.83 7.35
C LEU A 404 4.22 20.06 7.65
N ASN A 405 3.18 20.27 6.85
CA ASN A 405 2.18 21.30 7.11
C ASN A 405 1.20 20.87 8.22
N THR A 406 1.55 21.18 9.47
CA THR A 406 0.75 20.81 10.64
C THR A 406 -0.66 21.41 10.62
N THR A 407 -0.83 22.62 10.09
CA THR A 407 -2.14 23.27 9.93
C THR A 407 -3.05 22.50 8.98
N LYS A 408 -2.51 22.01 7.84
CA LYS A 408 -3.26 21.19 6.88
C LYS A 408 -3.69 19.86 7.51
N LEU A 409 -2.81 19.24 8.29
CA LEU A 409 -3.06 17.93 8.89
C LEU A 409 -4.03 17.99 10.09
N GLY A 410 -4.05 19.09 10.84
CA GLY A 410 -4.93 19.27 12.01
C GLY A 410 -4.81 18.11 13.01
N ASN A 411 -5.94 17.61 13.53
CA ASN A 411 -5.95 16.51 14.51
C ASN A 411 -5.26 15.23 14.03
N ARG A 412 -5.12 15.00 12.71
CA ARG A 412 -4.41 13.82 12.19
C ARG A 412 -2.91 13.89 12.49
N TYR A 413 -2.35 15.10 12.56
CA TYR A 413 -0.96 15.29 12.99
C TYR A 413 -0.79 14.95 14.47
N GLU A 414 -1.71 15.41 15.33
CA GLU A 414 -1.69 15.07 16.76
C GLU A 414 -1.81 13.56 16.98
N ARG A 415 -2.75 12.89 16.31
CA ARG A 415 -2.87 11.42 16.35
C ARG A 415 -1.61 10.70 15.86
N TYR A 416 -0.94 11.23 14.83
CA TYR A 416 0.35 10.72 14.38
C TYR A 416 1.43 10.84 15.48
N LYS A 417 1.52 11.99 16.16
CA LYS A 417 2.48 12.20 17.26
C LYS A 417 2.15 11.36 18.48
N ASP A 418 0.88 11.24 18.84
CA ASP A 418 0.40 10.37 19.92
C ASP A 418 0.76 8.92 19.63
N ALA A 419 0.48 8.44 18.41
CA ALA A 419 0.82 7.09 17.99
C ALA A 419 2.33 6.81 18.08
N LEU A 420 3.16 7.79 17.72
CA LEU A 420 4.63 7.70 17.86
C LEU A 420 5.07 7.61 19.32
N ALA A 421 4.33 8.26 20.23
CA ALA A 421 4.62 8.31 21.65
C ALA A 421 4.03 7.15 22.47
N ILE A 422 3.22 6.26 21.84
CA ILE A 422 2.62 5.10 22.52
C ILE A 422 3.72 4.25 23.18
N LYS A 423 3.57 4.03 24.48
CA LYS A 423 4.42 3.12 25.27
C LYS A 423 3.77 1.76 25.54
N GLU A 424 2.44 1.74 25.61
CA GLU A 424 1.65 0.56 25.94
C GLU A 424 0.38 0.54 25.09
N ILE A 425 0.08 -0.60 24.47
CA ILE A 425 -1.12 -0.80 23.64
C ILE A 425 -2.27 -1.23 24.52
N GLN A 426 -3.39 -0.51 24.45
CA GLN A 426 -4.59 -0.79 25.23
C GLN A 426 -5.61 -1.55 24.39
N LYS A 427 -6.60 -2.19 25.04
CA LYS A 427 -7.68 -2.88 24.32
C LYS A 427 -8.51 -1.93 23.44
N LEU A 428 -8.82 -0.76 23.98
CA LEU A 428 -9.53 0.35 23.33
C LEU A 428 -8.97 1.66 23.86
N VAL A 429 -8.82 2.67 23.01
CA VAL A 429 -8.40 4.01 23.41
C VAL A 429 -9.20 5.07 22.65
N GLU A 430 -9.52 6.19 23.30
CA GLU A 430 -10.11 7.36 22.68
C GLU A 430 -9.00 8.27 22.12
N VAL A 431 -9.13 8.71 20.88
CA VAL A 431 -8.16 9.57 20.18
C VAL A 431 -8.71 10.97 19.93
N ALA A 432 -7.79 11.94 19.74
CA ALA A 432 -8.07 13.37 19.60
C ALA A 432 -8.91 13.76 18.36
#